data_AF-A0A525KZC2-F1
#
_entry.id   AF-A0A525KZC2-F1
#
_cell.length_a   1.000
_cell.length_b   1.000
_cell.length_c   1.000
_cell.angle_alpha   90.00
_cell.angle_beta   90.00
_cell.angle_gamma   90.00
#
_symmetry.space_group_name_H-M   'P 1'
#
loop_
_entity.id
_entity.type
_entity.pdbx_description
1 polymer ?
#
loop_
_entity_poly.entity_id
_entity_poly.type
_entity_poly.pdbx_seq_one_letter_code
_entity_poly.pdbx_strand_id
1 'polypeptide(L)'
;MNDFIDLQGVSGAAYRFRLWPDGAAHLPMAGSYVCVKQEGEGFAVLCVGECNDLSQLRAELPKPVQRAVTHVFTRLNVSRALRLTEHTDLAGRFKTTPTRERAAASS
;
A
#
# COMPACT_ATOMS: atom_id res chain seq x y z
N MET A 1 -16.62 -2.68 -4.91
CA MET A 1 -15.34 -1.94 -4.79
C MET A 1 -14.90 -1.58 -6.20
N ASN A 2 -14.42 -0.36 -6.45
CA ASN A 2 -14.03 0.11 -7.78
C ASN A 2 -12.59 -0.35 -8.15
N ASP A 3 -12.24 -0.32 -9.43
CA ASP A 3 -10.90 -0.70 -9.92
C ASP A 3 -9.80 0.28 -9.47
N PHE A 4 -10.19 1.45 -8.97
CA PHE A 4 -9.30 2.49 -8.49
C PHE A 4 -9.75 3.03 -7.14
N ILE A 5 -8.77 3.47 -6.36
CA ILE A 5 -8.98 4.23 -5.13
C ILE A 5 -8.17 5.52 -5.22
N ASP A 6 -8.80 6.63 -4.83
CA ASP A 6 -8.17 7.93 -4.71
C ASP A 6 -8.01 8.24 -3.23
N LEU A 7 -6.76 8.45 -2.78
CA LEU A 7 -6.44 8.81 -1.40
C LEU A 7 -5.80 10.18 -1.36
N GLN A 8 -6.21 10.98 -0.39
CA GLN A 8 -5.57 12.26 -0.10
C GLN A 8 -4.53 12.07 1.01
N GLY A 9 -3.31 12.55 0.81
CA GLY A 9 -2.29 12.60 1.86
C GLY A 9 -2.50 13.77 2.83
N VAL A 10 -1.66 13.87 3.87
CA VAL A 10 -1.75 14.94 4.87
C VAL A 10 -1.39 16.31 4.29
N SER A 11 -0.57 16.34 3.24
CA SER A 11 -0.24 17.53 2.44
C SER A 11 -1.40 18.06 1.59
N GLY A 12 -2.45 17.26 1.41
CA GLY A 12 -3.56 17.54 0.51
C GLY A 12 -3.38 16.98 -0.91
N ALA A 13 -2.22 16.41 -1.25
CA ALA A 13 -1.98 15.75 -2.54
C ALA A 13 -2.90 14.52 -2.72
N ALA A 14 -3.32 14.27 -3.97
CA ALA A 14 -4.15 13.14 -4.33
C ALA A 14 -3.34 12.03 -5.01
N TYR A 15 -3.56 10.79 -4.59
CA TYR A 15 -2.85 9.60 -5.05
C TYR A 15 -3.86 8.54 -5.51
N ARG A 16 -3.78 8.17 -6.79
CA ARG A 16 -4.61 7.11 -7.37
C ARG A 16 -3.86 5.79 -7.39
N PHE A 17 -4.49 4.75 -6.87
CA PHE A 17 -3.99 3.37 -6.92
C PHE A 17 -4.97 2.48 -7.68
N ARG A 18 -4.45 1.45 -8.33
CA ARG A 18 -5.24 0.46 -9.05
C ARG A 18 -5.42 -0.80 -8.20
N LEU A 19 -6.61 -1.38 -8.23
CA LEU A 19 -6.89 -2.65 -7.57
C LEU A 19 -5.97 -3.72 -8.15
N TRP A 20 -5.30 -4.45 -7.28
CA TRP A 20 -4.62 -5.69 -7.62
C TRP A 20 -5.56 -6.86 -7.31
N PRO A 21 -6.17 -7.50 -8.33
CA PRO A 21 -7.16 -8.55 -8.11
C PRO A 21 -6.63 -9.69 -7.25
N ASP A 22 -7.50 -10.30 -6.45
CA ASP A 22 -7.11 -11.44 -5.63
C ASP A 22 -6.73 -12.64 -6.50
N GLY A 23 -5.70 -13.38 -6.08
CA GLY A 23 -5.15 -14.51 -6.85
C GLY A 23 -4.40 -14.15 -8.13
N ALA A 24 -4.37 -12.87 -8.56
CA ALA A 24 -3.61 -12.46 -9.74
C ALA A 24 -2.11 -12.31 -9.41
N ALA A 25 -1.24 -12.69 -10.35
CA ALA A 25 0.17 -12.37 -10.26
C ALA A 25 0.41 -10.86 -10.43
N HIS A 26 1.49 -10.35 -9.86
CA HIS A 26 1.97 -8.98 -10.09
C HIS A 26 3.37 -9.01 -10.69
N LEU A 27 3.70 -7.99 -11.48
CA LEU A 27 5.04 -7.83 -12.04
C LEU A 27 6.09 -7.63 -10.91
N PRO A 28 7.30 -8.20 -11.05
CA PRO A 28 8.38 -8.04 -10.09
C PRO A 28 9.02 -6.66 -10.24
N MET A 29 8.36 -5.65 -9.70
CA MET A 29 8.78 -4.26 -9.83
C MET A 29 8.44 -3.42 -8.61
N ALA A 30 9.16 -2.32 -8.43
CA ALA A 30 8.96 -1.42 -7.32
C ALA A 30 7.68 -0.58 -7.48
N GLY A 31 7.06 -0.25 -6.35
CA GLY A 31 5.89 0.61 -6.31
C GLY A 31 5.35 0.83 -4.91
N SER A 32 4.29 1.63 -4.84
CA SER A 32 3.56 1.96 -3.62
C SER A 32 2.32 1.08 -3.51
N TYR A 33 1.87 0.78 -2.30
CA TYR A 33 0.69 -0.04 -2.06
C TYR A 33 -0.18 0.48 -0.92
N VAL A 34 -1.46 0.10 -0.99
CA VAL A 34 -2.48 0.38 0.03
C VAL A 34 -3.25 -0.92 0.29
N CYS A 35 -3.32 -1.33 1.54
CA CYS A 35 -4.19 -2.41 2.00
C CYS A 35 -5.40 -1.82 2.70
N VAL A 36 -6.60 -2.24 2.30
CA VAL A 36 -7.84 -1.77 2.91
C VAL A 36 -8.73 -2.91 3.38
N LYS A 37 -9.51 -2.63 4.41
CA LYS A 37 -10.64 -3.45 4.83
C LYS A 37 -11.92 -2.74 4.41
N GLN A 38 -12.75 -3.39 3.59
CA GLN A 38 -14.06 -2.88 3.24
C GLN A 38 -14.97 -2.90 4.47
N GLU A 39 -15.70 -1.81 4.71
CA GLU A 39 -16.60 -1.63 5.84
C GLU A 39 -17.89 -0.98 5.36
N GLY A 40 -18.95 -1.79 5.18
CA GLY A 40 -20.20 -1.33 4.57
C GLY A 40 -19.97 -0.76 3.17
N GLU A 41 -20.37 0.51 2.98
CA GLU A 41 -20.16 1.27 1.74
C GLU A 41 -18.77 1.94 1.66
N GLY A 42 -18.02 1.95 2.75
CA GLY A 42 -16.69 2.57 2.86
C GLY A 42 -15.56 1.56 3.03
N PHE A 43 -14.42 2.07 3.49
CA PHE A 43 -13.25 1.26 3.81
C PHE A 43 -12.40 1.90 4.91
N ALA A 44 -11.66 1.06 5.63
CA ALA A 44 -10.59 1.46 6.51
C ALA A 44 -9.22 1.16 5.86
N VAL A 45 -8.31 2.13 5.87
CA VAL A 45 -6.93 1.93 5.43
C VAL A 45 -6.17 1.21 6.54
N LEU A 46 -5.74 -0.02 6.28
CA LEU A 46 -5.02 -0.84 7.25
C LEU A 46 -3.52 -0.53 7.24
N CYS A 47 -2.98 -0.35 6.05
CA CYS A 47 -1.55 -0.27 5.80
C CYS A 47 -1.29 0.48 4.48
N VAL A 48 -0.31 1.37 4.50
CA VAL A 48 0.25 2.02 3.31
C VAL A 48 1.76 1.79 3.33
N GLY A 49 2.37 1.64 2.16
CA GLY A 49 3.80 1.38 2.11
C GLY A 49 4.39 1.44 0.71
N GLU A 50 5.69 1.22 0.69
CA GLU A 50 6.47 1.04 -0.53
C GLU A 50 7.06 -0.37 -0.55
N CYS A 51 7.27 -0.89 -1.75
CA CYS A 51 7.92 -2.17 -1.95
C CYS A 51 8.87 -2.08 -3.16
N ASN A 52 9.99 -2.81 -3.09
CA ASN A 52 10.90 -2.96 -4.23
C ASN A 52 10.44 -4.07 -5.19
N ASP A 53 9.55 -4.95 -4.75
CA ASP A 53 8.99 -6.05 -5.52
C ASP A 53 7.52 -6.31 -5.15
N LEU A 54 6.61 -5.68 -5.89
CA LEU A 54 5.17 -5.84 -5.69
C LEU A 54 4.67 -7.28 -5.92
N SER A 55 5.43 -8.15 -6.61
CA SER A 55 5.05 -9.57 -6.77
C SER A 55 5.09 -10.35 -5.46
N GLN A 56 5.90 -9.91 -4.49
CA GLN A 56 6.07 -10.55 -3.19
C GLN A 56 5.21 -9.93 -2.08
N LEU A 57 4.64 -8.75 -2.34
CA LEU A 57 3.96 -7.92 -1.34
C LEU A 57 2.97 -8.70 -0.47
N ARG A 58 2.04 -9.45 -1.06
CA ARG A 58 0.99 -10.19 -0.31
C ARG A 58 1.58 -11.18 0.69
N ALA A 59 2.68 -11.84 0.35
CA ALA A 59 3.35 -12.79 1.23
C ALA A 59 4.12 -12.07 2.37
N GLU A 60 4.62 -10.86 2.11
CA GLU A 60 5.41 -10.08 3.06
C GLU A 60 4.58 -9.20 4.01
N LEU A 61 3.27 -9.04 3.77
CA LEU A 61 2.41 -8.24 4.63
C LEU A 61 2.42 -8.74 6.09
N PRO A 62 2.30 -7.86 7.11
CA PRO A 62 2.16 -8.29 8.49
C PRO A 62 0.94 -9.22 8.67
N LYS A 63 1.08 -10.30 9.46
CA LYS A 63 -0.02 -11.27 9.69
C LYS A 63 -1.36 -10.63 10.10
N PRO A 64 -1.43 -9.61 10.97
CA PRO A 64 -2.69 -8.95 11.28
C PRO A 64 -3.32 -8.27 10.06
N VAL A 65 -2.50 -7.66 9.19
CA VAL A 65 -2.96 -7.05 7.93
C VAL A 65 -3.44 -8.13 6.98
N GLN A 66 -2.70 -9.22 6.78
CA GLN A 66 -3.12 -10.34 5.92
C GLN A 66 -4.49 -10.92 6.32
N ARG A 67 -4.78 -10.98 7.62
CA ARG A 67 -6.06 -11.50 8.13
C ARG A 67 -7.24 -10.55 7.97
N ALA A 68 -6.98 -9.23 7.90
CA ALA A 68 -8.02 -8.21 7.88
C ALA A 68 -8.21 -7.55 6.51
N VAL A 69 -7.20 -7.63 5.64
CA VAL A 69 -7.23 -7.02 4.31
C VAL A 69 -8.28 -7.68 3.44
N THR A 70 -9.07 -6.85 2.77
CA THR A 70 -10.07 -7.29 1.78
C THR A 70 -9.60 -6.99 0.36
N HIS A 71 -8.85 -5.89 0.18
CA HIS A 71 -8.38 -5.44 -1.12
C HIS A 71 -6.98 -4.84 -0.98
N VAL A 72 -6.14 -5.09 -1.98
CA VAL A 72 -4.81 -4.50 -2.12
C VAL A 72 -4.81 -3.66 -3.39
N PHE A 73 -4.38 -2.40 -3.26
CA PHE A 73 -4.20 -1.50 -4.39
C PHE A 73 -2.73 -1.18 -4.55
N THR A 74 -2.27 -1.07 -5.79
CA THR A 74 -0.86 -0.78 -6.12
C THR A 74 -0.75 0.40 -7.08
N ARG A 75 0.41 1.06 -7.02
CA ARG A 75 0.83 2.10 -7.96
C ARG A 75 2.29 1.85 -8.32
N LEU A 76 2.56 1.77 -9.62
CA LEU A 76 3.92 1.58 -10.11
C LEU A 76 4.71 2.88 -9.93
N ASN A 77 5.87 2.79 -9.29
CA ASN A 77 6.75 3.93 -9.10
C ASN A 77 8.20 3.44 -8.94
N VAL A 78 9.01 3.69 -9.96
CA VAL A 78 10.43 3.28 -9.96
C VAL A 78 11.32 4.19 -9.11
N SER A 79 10.88 5.42 -8.83
CA SER A 79 11.64 6.38 -8.02
C SER A 79 11.43 6.12 -6.53
N ARG A 80 12.49 5.70 -5.83
CA ARG A 80 12.47 5.50 -4.37
C ARG A 80 12.11 6.79 -3.62
N ALA A 81 12.61 7.94 -4.06
CA ALA A 81 12.33 9.22 -3.43
C ALA A 81 10.83 9.56 -3.49
N LEU A 82 10.20 9.36 -4.66
CA LEU A 82 8.75 9.60 -4.80
C LEU A 82 7.94 8.61 -3.95
N ARG A 83 8.31 7.33 -3.92
CA ARG A 83 7.64 6.34 -3.05
C ARG A 83 7.71 6.72 -1.58
N LEU A 84 8.87 7.19 -1.11
CA LEU A 84 9.03 7.62 0.27
C LEU A 84 8.16 8.85 0.58
N THR A 85 8.12 9.84 -0.30
CA THR A 85 7.24 11.01 -0.14
C THR A 85 5.77 10.61 -0.09
N GLU A 86 5.30 9.76 -1.03
CA GLU A 86 3.93 9.24 -1.04
C GLU A 86 3.61 8.49 0.26
N HIS A 87 4.52 7.61 0.71
CA HIS A 87 4.34 6.85 1.94
C HIS A 87 4.22 7.76 3.16
N THR A 88 5.17 8.69 3.35
CA THR A 88 5.14 9.63 4.49
C THR A 88 3.86 10.45 4.49
N ASP A 89 3.41 10.91 3.31
CA ASP A 89 2.22 11.74 3.21
C ASP A 89 0.93 10.99 3.53
N LEU A 90 0.79 9.75 3.04
CA LEU A 90 -0.34 8.88 3.34
C LEU A 90 -0.32 8.40 4.79
N ALA A 91 0.84 8.01 5.32
CA ALA A 91 0.98 7.56 6.70
C ALA A 91 0.68 8.69 7.71
N GLY A 92 0.99 9.95 7.36
CA GLY A 92 0.59 11.11 8.16
C GLY A 92 -0.93 11.33 8.21
N ARG A 93 -1.67 10.88 7.19
CA ARG A 93 -3.14 11.04 7.10
C ARG A 93 -3.92 9.90 7.76
N PHE A 94 -3.44 8.66 7.59
CA PHE A 94 -4.16 7.45 7.95
C PHE A 94 -3.57 6.79 9.20
N LYS A 95 -4.43 6.36 10.13
CA LYS A 95 -4.02 5.56 11.29
C LYS A 95 -3.79 4.11 10.83
N THR A 96 -2.59 3.82 10.33
CA THR A 96 -2.23 2.49 9.82
C THR A 96 -1.51 1.64 10.85
N THR A 97 -1.61 0.31 10.71
CA THR A 97 -0.65 -0.59 11.35
C THR A 97 0.71 -0.37 10.67
N PRO A 98 1.78 -0.05 11.42
CA PRO A 98 3.09 0.11 10.83
C PRO A 98 3.49 -1.20 10.14
N THR A 99 3.82 -1.11 8.86
CA THR A 99 4.58 -2.17 8.21
C THR A 99 5.90 -2.25 8.97
N ARG A 100 6.39 -3.45 9.29
CA ARG A 100 7.79 -3.55 9.73
C ARG A 100 8.61 -2.95 8.60
N GLU A 101 9.18 -1.76 8.81
CA GLU A 101 10.25 -1.27 7.95
C GLU A 101 11.25 -2.40 7.89
N ARG A 102 11.53 -2.93 6.70
CA ARG A 102 12.77 -3.67 6.52
C ARG A 102 13.85 -2.67 6.92
N ALA A 103 14.37 -2.82 8.13
CA ALA A 103 15.66 -2.28 8.49
C ALA A 103 16.57 -2.66 7.32
N ALA A 104 16.98 -1.67 6.55
CA ALA A 104 18.00 -1.86 5.54
C ALA A 104 19.13 -2.61 6.26
N ALA A 105 19.49 -3.77 5.71
CA ALA A 105 20.56 -4.58 6.24
C ALA A 105 21.77 -3.70 6.44
N SER A 106 22.11 -3.44 7.70
CA SER A 106 23.45 -3.02 8.09
C SER A 106 24.35 -4.22 7.82
N SER A 107 25.13 -4.16 6.73
CA SER A 107 26.31 -4.98 6.50
C SER A 107 27.28 -4.17 5.66
#